data_AF-A0A742GTS0-F1
#
_entry.id   AF-A0A742GTS0-F1
#
_cell.length_a   1.000
_cell.length_b   1.000
_cell.length_c   1.000
_cell.angle_alpha   90.00
_cell.angle_beta   90.00
_cell.angle_gamma   90.00
#
_symmetry.space_group_name_H-M   'P 1'
#
loop_
_entity.id
_entity.type
_entity.pdbx_description
1 polymer ?
#
loop_
_entity_poly.entity_id
_entity_poly.type
_entity_poly.pdbx_seq_one_letter_code
_entity_poly.pdbx_strand_id
1 'polypeptide(L)' 'MNKTKGCLIANFATVPLKGIKFGRRRTVDRNVVLTLHQKGTGATEIAHQLSIARSTVYKILEDERAS' A
#
# COMPACT_ATOMS: atom_id res chain seq x y z
N MET A 1 15.63 13.15 -29.57
CA MET A 1 14.84 12.34 -30.52
C MET A 1 15.72 11.20 -31.00
N ASN A 2 15.75 10.10 -30.24
CA ASN A 2 16.70 9.01 -30.40
C ASN A 2 15.95 7.73 -30.06
N LYS A 3 15.78 6.91 -31.10
CA LYS A 3 15.08 5.63 -31.11
C LYS A 3 15.67 4.67 -30.06
N THR A 4 14.93 4.41 -28.99
CA THR A 4 14.90 3.08 -28.35
C THR A 4 13.61 2.40 -28.76
N LYS A 5 13.48 2.16 -30.07
CA LYS A 5 12.57 1.14 -30.58
C LYS A 5 13.20 -0.21 -30.23
N GLY A 6 12.59 -0.98 -29.34
CA GLY A 6 13.01 -2.34 -29.08
C GLY A 6 12.79 -2.84 -27.66
N CYS A 7 11.60 -2.63 -27.08
CA CYS A 7 11.12 -3.60 -26.10
C CYS A 7 10.14 -4.52 -26.82
N LEU A 8 10.71 -5.50 -27.51
CA LEU A 8 10.02 -6.60 -28.19
C LEU A 8 9.88 -7.75 -27.20
N ILE A 9 9.14 -7.55 -26.11
CA ILE A 9 8.70 -8.66 -25.23
C ILE A 9 7.55 -8.19 -24.35
N ALA A 10 6.33 -8.60 -24.68
CA ALA A 10 5.30 -8.93 -23.71
C ALA A 10 4.19 -9.79 -24.34
N ASN A 11 4.57 -10.88 -25.00
CA ASN A 11 3.70 -12.06 -25.00
C ASN A 11 4.09 -12.91 -23.79
N PHE A 12 3.53 -12.61 -22.61
CA PHE A 12 3.55 -13.56 -21.50
C PHE A 12 2.35 -13.32 -20.57
N ALA A 13 1.17 -13.61 -21.11
CA ALA A 13 0.00 -13.90 -20.30
C ALA A 13 0.21 -15.27 -19.61
N THR A 14 1.00 -15.27 -18.54
CA THR A 14 1.20 -16.44 -17.68
C THR A 14 1.26 -15.94 -16.24
N VAL A 15 0.11 -15.95 -15.59
CA VAL A 15 -0.06 -15.70 -14.16
C VAL A 15 -0.36 -17.06 -13.50
N PRO A 16 0.01 -17.35 -12.23
CA PRO A 16 1.04 -16.79 -11.35
C PRO A 16 1.97 -17.90 -10.79
N LEU A 17 3.25 -17.61 -10.58
CA LEU A 17 4.03 -18.37 -9.58
C LEU A 17 3.40 -18.08 -8.22
N LYS A 18 2.99 -19.14 -7.51
CA LYS A 18 2.21 -19.16 -6.26
C LYS A 18 2.87 -18.28 -5.19
N GLY A 19 2.63 -16.97 -5.21
CA GLY A 19 3.26 -16.02 -4.29
C GLY A 19 3.55 -14.61 -4.83
N ILE A 20 3.42 -14.35 -6.13
CA ILE A 20 3.62 -13.00 -6.67
C ILE A 20 2.37 -12.15 -6.39
N LYS A 21 2.51 -11.18 -5.48
CA LYS A 21 1.47 -10.18 -5.17
C LYS A 21 1.53 -9.07 -6.21
N PHE A 22 0.46 -8.91 -6.99
CA PHE A 22 0.34 -7.85 -7.98
C PHE A 22 0.10 -6.48 -7.33
N GLY A 23 0.54 -5.44 -8.02
CA GLY A 23 0.32 -4.04 -7.64
C GLY A 23 1.48 -3.41 -6.85
N ARG A 24 1.23 -2.21 -6.33
CA ARG A 24 2.22 -1.46 -5.55
C ARG A 24 2.47 -2.17 -4.22
N ARG A 25 3.73 -2.43 -3.91
CA ARG A 25 4.14 -2.95 -2.60
C ARG A 25 3.72 -1.95 -1.52
N ARG A 26 3.01 -2.44 -0.49
CA ARG A 26 2.63 -1.61 0.66
C ARG A 26 3.91 -1.19 1.38
N THR A 27 4.10 0.12 1.53
CA THR A 27 5.22 0.72 2.25
C THR A 27 4.86 1.06 3.70
N VAL A 28 3.57 1.12 4.01
CA VAL A 28 3.03 1.50 5.33
C VAL A 28 2.72 0.26 6.16
N ASP A 29 3.19 0.26 7.42
CA ASP A 29 2.88 -0.77 8.41
C ASP A 29 1.54 -0.52 9.10
N ARG A 30 0.61 -1.47 8.95
CA ARG A 30 -0.74 -1.40 9.53
C ARG A 30 -0.73 -1.54 11.05
N ASN A 31 0.15 -2.40 11.58
CA ASN A 31 0.29 -2.62 13.01
C ASN A 31 0.66 -1.34 13.75
N VAL A 32 1.50 -0.49 13.15
CA VAL A 32 1.88 0.78 13.75
C VAL A 32 0.67 1.72 13.84
N VAL A 33 -0.14 1.80 12.78
CA VAL A 33 -1.38 2.60 12.79
C VAL A 33 -2.37 2.08 13.86
N LEU A 34 -2.53 0.77 13.97
CA LEU A 34 -3.46 0.16 14.92
C LEU A 34 -3.02 0.35 16.37
N THR A 35 -1.74 0.15 16.66
CA THR A 35 -1.20 0.37 18.01
C THR A 35 -1.29 1.83 18.44
N LEU A 36 -1.08 2.78 17.52
CA LEU A 36 -1.28 4.21 17.81
C LEU A 36 -2.76 4.55 18.05
N HIS A 37 -3.67 3.98 17.25
CA HIS A 37 -5.10 4.17 17.47
C HIS A 37 -5.58 3.57 18.81
N GLN A 38 -5.07 2.40 19.19
CA GLN A 38 -5.36 1.77 20.50
C GLN A 38 -4.84 2.60 21.68
N LYS A 39 -3.75 3.35 21.50
CA LYS A 39 -3.23 4.31 22.49
C LYS A 39 -4.08 5.58 22.59
N GLY A 40 -5.11 5.75 21.75
CA GLY A 40 -5.97 6.93 21.71
C GLY A 40 -5.42 8.06 20.85
N THR A 41 -4.37 7.82 20.05
CA THR A 41 -3.83 8.83 19.13
C THR A 41 -4.81 9.09 17.98
N GLY A 42 -5.14 10.36 17.75
CA GLY A 42 -6.08 10.75 16.71
C GLY A 42 -5.55 10.47 15.29
N ALA A 43 -6.46 10.21 14.35
CA ALA A 43 -6.11 9.89 12.96
C ALA A 43 -5.27 10.98 12.26
N THR A 44 -5.47 12.24 12.64
CA THR A 44 -4.66 13.37 12.16
C THR A 44 -3.22 13.28 12.64
N GLU A 45 -3.02 12.98 13.92
CA GLU A 45 -1.70 12.92 14.52
C GLU A 45 -0.90 11.72 13.99
N ILE A 46 -1.54 10.57 13.81
CA ILE A 46 -0.94 9.39 13.16
C ILE A 46 -0.50 9.70 11.72
N ALA A 47 -1.34 10.44 10.98
CA ALA A 47 -1.03 10.86 9.62
C ALA A 47 0.20 11.78 9.58
N HIS A 48 0.32 12.73 10.51
CA HIS A 48 1.50 13.59 10.62
C HIS A 48 2.75 12.82 11.00
N GLN A 49 2.66 11.93 11.99
CA GLN A 49 3.80 11.19 12.54
C GLN A 49 4.41 10.22 11.53
N LEU A 50 3.57 9.58 10.71
CA LEU A 50 4.00 8.64 9.68
C LEU A 50 4.17 9.29 8.30
N SER A 51 3.87 10.59 8.16
CA SER A 51 3.85 11.31 6.88
C SER A 51 2.96 10.63 5.82
N ILE A 52 1.77 10.22 6.25
CA ILE A 52 0.77 9.50 5.46
C ILE A 52 -0.48 10.37 5.32
N ALA A 53 -1.25 10.20 4.25
CA ALA A 53 -2.52 10.89 4.11
C ALA A 53 -3.56 10.40 5.13
N ARG A 54 -4.43 11.30 5.59
CA ARG A 54 -5.55 10.96 6.50
C ARG A 54 -6.49 9.90 5.90
N SER A 55 -6.66 9.91 4.58
CA SER A 55 -7.47 8.93 3.86
C SER A 55 -6.96 7.50 4.02
N THR A 56 -5.63 7.32 4.02
CA THR A 56 -4.98 6.01 4.23
C THR A 56 -5.16 5.50 5.66
N VAL A 57 -5.17 6.37 6.67
CA VAL A 57 -5.45 5.98 8.05
C VAL A 57 -6.86 5.41 8.18
N TYR A 58 -7.87 6.11 7.64
CA TYR A 58 -9.24 5.60 7.65
C TYR A 58 -9.42 4.32 6.82
N LYS A 59 -8.76 4.21 5.66
CA LYS A 59 -8.80 2.98 4.86
C LYS A 59 -8.26 1.76 5.63
N ILE A 60 -7.21 1.94 6.44
CA ILE A 60 -6.67 0.85 7.27
C ILE A 60 -7.66 0.49 8.38
N LEU A 61 -8.26 1.48 9.06
CA LEU A 61 -9.26 1.22 10.10
C LEU A 61 -10.53 0.55 9.55
N GLU A 62 -10.91 0.85 8.32
CA GLU A 62 -12.03 0.22 7.62
C GLU A 62 -11.70 -1.22 7.20
N ASP A 63 -10.51 -1.47 6.64
CA ASP A 63 -10.02 -2.82 6.27
C ASP A 63 -10.02 -3.77 7.49
N GLU A 64 -9.65 -3.25 8.67
CA GLU A 64 -9.62 -4.02 9.92
C GLU A 64 -11.01 -4.28 10.51
N ARG A 65 -11.98 -3.40 10.28
CA ARG A 65 -13.38 -3.66 10.65
C ARG A 65 -14.09 -4.64 9.71
N ALA A 66 -13.63 -4.70 8.47
CA ALA A 66 -14.19 -5.57 7.43
C ALA A 66 -13.57 -6.98 7.41
N SER A 67 -12.52 -7.21 8.23
CA SER A 67 -11.83 -8.50 8.41
C SER A 67 -12.39 -9.25 9.60
#